data_AF-A0A7S0Q1K3-F1
#
_entry.id   AF-A0A7S0Q1K3-F1
#
_cell.length_a   1.000
_cell.length_b   1.000
_cell.length_c   1.000
_cell.angle_alpha   90.00
_cell.angle_beta   90.00
_cell.angle_gamma   90.00
#
_symmetry.space_group_name_H-M   'P 1'
#
loop_
_entity.id
_entity.type
_entity.pdbx_description
1 polymer ?
#
loop_
_entity_poly.entity_id
_entity_poly.type
_entity_poly.pdbx_seq_one_letter_code
_entity_poly.pdbx_strand_id
1 'polypeptide(L)'
;PPDESVGGLAHRQLARSAVTQSLVLLSLLEPVLPLQRKGSVLVGCSGAHDLGLQMGGWSLSWQGRSGNGMTTGTTIFEGIREASDCESDECVRFSPSGKAVAHDPAEVAIAVVSERAYAEGAGDSPVAPVPISRLDEACIEAMHASERSRPIVLLTLSGRPLSIDEYAFGR
;
A
#
# COMPACT_ATOMS: atom_id res chain seq x y z
N PRO A 1 20.81 -17.32 -20.60
CA PRO A 1 20.29 -16.22 -19.75
C PRO A 1 18.88 -15.81 -20.21
N PRO A 2 17.95 -15.51 -19.29
CA PRO A 2 16.72 -14.84 -19.66
C PRO A 2 17.06 -13.55 -20.42
N ASP A 3 16.24 -13.22 -21.40
CA ASP A 3 16.42 -12.06 -22.26
C ASP A 3 16.29 -10.77 -21.42
N GLU A 4 17.39 -10.03 -21.24
CA GLU A 4 17.40 -8.76 -20.50
C GLU A 4 16.58 -7.65 -21.19
N SER A 5 16.18 -7.85 -22.46
CA SER A 5 15.40 -6.86 -23.19
C SER A 5 13.98 -6.68 -22.63
N VAL A 6 13.41 -7.71 -21.99
CA VAL A 6 12.06 -7.67 -21.40
C VAL A 6 12.12 -8.04 -19.91
N GLY A 7 11.75 -7.09 -19.05
CA GLY A 7 11.71 -7.33 -17.60
C GLY A 7 13.08 -7.55 -16.95
N GLY A 8 14.17 -7.16 -17.63
CA GLY A 8 15.53 -7.22 -17.12
C GLY A 8 15.78 -6.39 -15.86
N LEU A 9 16.87 -6.69 -15.15
CA LEU A 9 17.15 -6.11 -13.83
C LEU A 9 17.31 -4.59 -13.90
N ALA A 10 18.02 -4.09 -14.93
CA ALA A 10 18.26 -2.67 -15.12
C ALA A 10 16.94 -1.88 -15.31
N HIS A 11 15.98 -2.44 -16.06
CA HIS A 11 14.66 -1.83 -16.26
C HIS A 11 13.87 -1.77 -14.95
N ARG A 12 13.95 -2.82 -14.12
CA ARG A 12 13.28 -2.85 -12.80
C ARG A 12 13.91 -1.87 -11.82
N GLN A 13 15.23 -1.70 -11.84
CA GLN A 13 15.92 -0.69 -11.04
C GLN A 13 15.51 0.73 -11.46
N LEU A 14 15.42 1.00 -12.76
CA LEU A 14 14.92 2.27 -13.27
C LEU A 14 13.46 2.50 -12.84
N ALA A 15 12.59 1.50 -12.96
CA ALA A 15 11.20 1.57 -12.53
C ALA A 15 11.09 1.83 -11.01
N ARG A 16 11.93 1.20 -10.19
CA ARG A 16 11.98 1.45 -8.73
C ARG A 16 12.40 2.88 -8.42
N SER A 17 13.35 3.44 -9.17
CA SER A 17 13.74 4.85 -9.05
C SER A 17 12.58 5.78 -9.42
N ALA A 18 11.89 5.50 -10.53
CA ALA A 18 10.73 6.28 -10.97
C ALA A 18 9.60 6.28 -9.92
N VAL A 19 9.27 5.10 -9.36
CA VAL A 19 8.29 4.99 -8.27
C VAL A 19 8.71 5.82 -7.05
N THR A 20 9.98 5.76 -6.66
CA THR A 20 10.48 6.53 -5.51
C THR A 20 10.32 8.04 -5.74
N GLN A 21 10.57 8.51 -6.96
CA GLN A 21 10.45 9.91 -7.35
C GLN A 21 9.00 10.37 -7.57
N SER A 22 8.05 9.45 -7.77
CA SER A 22 6.63 9.80 -7.95
C SER A 22 5.87 9.96 -6.64
N LEU A 23 6.44 9.56 -5.49
CA LEU A 23 5.75 9.65 -4.20
C LEU A 23 5.64 11.11 -3.74
N VAL A 24 4.45 11.45 -3.24
CA VAL A 24 4.15 12.76 -2.63
C VAL A 24 3.83 12.54 -1.16
N LEU A 25 4.61 13.13 -0.26
CA LEU A 25 4.32 13.16 1.17
C LEU A 25 3.36 14.32 1.45
N LEU A 26 2.09 14.00 1.74
CA LEU A 26 1.03 14.99 1.93
C LEU A 26 0.97 15.57 3.35
N SER A 27 1.23 14.73 4.36
CA SER A 27 1.08 15.08 5.77
C SER A 27 2.13 14.35 6.60
N LEU A 28 2.60 15.01 7.65
CA LEU A 28 3.48 14.43 8.66
C LEU A 28 3.19 15.10 10.01
N LEU A 29 2.24 14.53 10.76
CA LEU A 29 1.79 15.09 12.05
C LEU A 29 2.77 14.80 13.20
N GLU A 30 3.56 13.72 13.07
CA GLU A 30 4.63 13.32 13.99
C GLU A 30 5.78 12.70 13.17
N PRO A 31 7.04 12.65 13.67
CA PRO A 31 8.18 12.13 12.92
C PRO A 31 8.19 10.59 12.83
N VAL A 32 7.09 10.01 12.35
CA VAL A 32 6.98 8.56 12.09
C VAL A 32 7.83 8.16 10.89
N LEU A 33 7.95 9.02 9.87
CA LEU A 33 8.81 8.78 8.71
C LEU A 33 10.15 9.55 8.84
N PRO A 34 11.29 8.95 8.42
CA PRO A 34 11.42 7.59 7.88
C PRO A 34 11.30 6.51 8.98
N LEU A 35 10.65 5.39 8.64
CA LEU A 35 10.55 4.23 9.53
C LEU A 35 11.94 3.66 9.82
N GLN A 36 12.16 3.21 11.06
CA GLN A 36 13.34 2.44 11.40
C GLN A 36 13.28 1.06 10.74
N ARG A 37 14.41 0.58 10.20
CA ARG A 37 14.50 -0.76 9.59
C ARG A 37 14.32 -1.87 10.62
N LYS A 38 14.79 -1.61 11.84
CA LYS A 38 14.56 -2.45 13.02
C LYS A 38 13.32 -1.95 13.73
N GLY A 39 12.30 -2.80 13.78
CA GLY A 39 11.01 -2.48 14.38
C GLY A 39 9.94 -3.45 13.89
N SER A 40 8.82 -3.48 14.59
CA SER A 40 7.67 -4.28 14.20
C SER A 40 6.63 -3.39 13.50
N VAL A 41 6.14 -3.85 12.35
CA VAL A 41 5.21 -3.14 11.47
C VAL A 41 4.03 -4.04 11.16
N LEU A 42 2.82 -3.49 11.28
CA LEU A 42 1.60 -4.09 10.75
C LEU A 42 1.30 -3.48 9.39
N VAL A 43 1.19 -4.28 8.33
CA VAL A 43 0.84 -3.80 6.98
C VAL A 43 -0.51 -4.39 6.59
N GLY A 44 -1.42 -3.59 6.04
CA GLY A 44 -2.76 -4.08 5.74
C GLY A 44 -3.56 -3.23 4.76
N CYS A 45 -4.84 -3.57 4.65
CA CYS A 45 -5.81 -3.01 3.72
C CYS A 45 -5.62 -3.49 2.28
N SER A 46 -6.50 -3.07 1.37
CA SER A 46 -6.71 -3.72 0.07
C SER A 46 -5.46 -3.75 -0.82
N GLY A 47 -4.67 -2.67 -0.82
CA GLY A 47 -3.51 -2.52 -1.69
C GLY A 47 -2.21 -3.12 -1.14
N ALA A 48 -2.19 -3.58 0.11
CA ALA A 48 -0.93 -3.93 0.78
C ALA A 48 -0.21 -5.11 0.12
N HIS A 49 -0.94 -6.12 -0.34
CA HIS A 49 -0.36 -7.30 -0.97
C HIS A 49 -1.13 -7.68 -2.24
N ASP A 50 -1.35 -6.71 -3.12
CA ASP A 50 -2.04 -6.90 -4.40
C ASP A 50 -1.32 -6.14 -5.53
N LEU A 51 -0.57 -6.90 -6.34
CA LEU A 51 0.21 -6.34 -7.45
C LEU A 51 -0.72 -5.78 -8.53
N GLY A 52 -1.87 -6.41 -8.76
CA GLY A 52 -2.86 -5.96 -9.72
C GLY A 52 -3.42 -4.56 -9.40
N LEU A 53 -3.74 -4.32 -8.14
CA LEU A 53 -4.20 -3.02 -7.65
C LEU A 53 -3.08 -1.96 -7.74
N GLN A 54 -1.84 -2.32 -7.40
CA GLN A 54 -0.68 -1.44 -7.53
C GLN A 54 -0.41 -1.00 -8.98
N MET A 55 -0.71 -1.85 -9.96
CA MET A 55 -0.49 -1.56 -11.38
C MET A 55 -1.67 -0.83 -12.05
N GLY A 56 -2.90 -1.02 -11.56
CA GLY A 56 -4.09 -0.37 -12.12
C GLY A 56 -4.51 -0.88 -13.51
N GLY A 57 -5.24 -0.05 -14.26
CA GLY A 57 -5.64 -0.35 -15.64
C GLY A 57 -4.46 -0.40 -16.60
N TRP A 58 -4.69 -0.86 -17.83
CA TRP A 58 -3.67 -1.04 -18.88
C TRP A 58 -2.50 -1.95 -18.50
N SER A 59 -2.66 -2.76 -17.45
CA SER A 59 -1.65 -3.68 -16.96
C SER A 59 -2.14 -5.11 -17.13
N LEU A 60 -1.53 -5.83 -18.09
CA LEU A 60 -1.90 -7.18 -18.56
C LEU A 60 -3.26 -7.29 -19.25
N SER A 61 -4.29 -6.62 -18.73
CA SER A 61 -5.61 -6.49 -19.34
C SER A 61 -6.00 -5.01 -19.42
N TRP A 62 -6.98 -4.71 -20.27
CA TRP A 62 -7.45 -3.33 -20.47
C TRP A 62 -7.87 -2.66 -19.16
N GLN A 63 -8.77 -3.29 -18.42
CA GLN A 63 -9.26 -2.76 -17.13
C GLN A 63 -8.31 -3.03 -15.96
N GLY A 64 -7.24 -3.81 -16.18
CA GLY A 64 -6.51 -4.45 -15.09
C GLY A 64 -7.40 -5.42 -14.31
N ARG A 65 -6.87 -5.96 -13.22
CA ARG A 65 -7.62 -6.72 -12.20
C ARG A 65 -6.82 -6.81 -10.92
N SER A 66 -7.50 -7.02 -9.79
CA SER A 66 -6.87 -7.38 -8.51
C SER A 66 -6.28 -8.79 -8.56
N GLY A 67 -5.22 -9.00 -7.78
CA GLY A 67 -4.59 -10.29 -7.51
C GLY A 67 -3.07 -10.30 -7.71
N ASN A 68 -2.46 -11.44 -7.39
CA ASN A 68 -1.04 -11.70 -7.58
C ASN A 68 -0.81 -12.83 -8.60
N GLY A 69 0.45 -13.08 -8.97
CA GLY A 69 0.85 -14.21 -9.83
C GLY A 69 0.54 -14.05 -11.33
N MET A 70 0.05 -12.88 -11.76
CA MET A 70 -0.24 -12.59 -13.17
C MET A 70 0.97 -12.09 -13.96
N THR A 71 1.94 -11.51 -13.25
CA THR A 71 3.22 -11.02 -13.75
C THR A 71 4.24 -11.01 -12.62
N THR A 72 5.49 -10.73 -12.93
CA THR A 72 6.58 -10.61 -11.96
C THR A 72 6.67 -9.16 -11.46
N GLY A 73 6.54 -8.99 -10.15
CA GLY A 73 6.73 -7.72 -9.45
C GLY A 73 6.91 -7.94 -7.95
N THR A 74 7.04 -6.84 -7.22
CA THR A 74 7.13 -6.82 -5.76
C THR A 74 5.96 -5.99 -5.24
N THR A 75 5.08 -6.61 -4.48
CA THR A 75 3.99 -5.90 -3.80
C THR A 75 4.54 -4.95 -2.72
N ILE A 76 3.71 -4.02 -2.26
CA ILE A 76 4.09 -3.11 -1.18
C ILE A 76 4.51 -3.87 0.10
N PHE A 77 3.74 -4.88 0.52
CA PHE A 77 4.07 -5.71 1.68
C PHE A 77 5.40 -6.43 1.51
N GLU A 78 5.65 -7.05 0.35
CA GLU A 78 6.92 -7.72 0.07
C GLU A 78 8.08 -6.73 0.11
N GLY A 79 7.92 -5.54 -0.48
CA GLY A 79 8.94 -4.51 -0.49
C GLY A 79 9.25 -3.96 0.90
N ILE A 80 8.25 -3.80 1.77
CA ILE A 80 8.44 -3.40 3.17
C ILE A 80 9.19 -4.50 3.93
N ARG A 81 8.80 -5.76 3.74
CA ARG A 81 9.48 -6.91 4.37
C ARG A 81 10.93 -7.06 3.90
N GLU A 82 11.20 -6.90 2.61
CA GLU A 82 12.57 -6.92 2.07
C GLU A 82 13.42 -5.73 2.56
N ALA A 83 12.79 -4.61 2.87
CA ALA A 83 13.46 -3.41 3.36
C ALA A 83 13.63 -3.37 4.89
N SER A 84 12.97 -4.25 5.65
CA SER A 84 13.18 -4.33 7.09
C SER A 84 14.42 -5.17 7.41
N ASP A 85 15.05 -4.89 8.54
CA ASP A 85 16.14 -5.74 9.08
C ASP A 85 15.52 -6.87 9.94
N CYS A 86 14.37 -7.39 9.52
CA CYS A 86 13.60 -8.39 10.26
C CYS A 86 14.00 -9.80 9.81
N GLU A 87 14.37 -10.65 10.76
CA GLU A 87 14.81 -12.03 10.51
C GLU A 87 13.68 -13.07 10.67
N SER A 88 12.47 -12.64 11.07
CA SER A 88 11.30 -13.51 11.28
C SER A 88 10.04 -12.98 10.59
N ASP A 89 9.02 -13.81 10.42
CA ASP A 89 7.73 -13.34 9.88
C ASP A 89 6.92 -12.50 10.90
N GLU A 90 7.44 -12.29 12.11
CA GLU A 90 6.71 -11.64 13.20
C GLU A 90 6.89 -10.13 13.27
N CYS A 91 8.02 -9.58 12.79
CA CYS A 91 8.22 -8.13 12.80
C CYS A 91 7.56 -7.42 11.61
N VAL A 92 7.38 -8.03 10.44
CA VAL A 92 6.56 -7.42 9.37
C VAL A 92 5.37 -8.32 9.09
N ARG A 93 4.24 -8.00 9.72
CA ARG A 93 3.03 -8.82 9.62
C ARG A 93 2.05 -8.22 8.63
N PHE A 94 1.43 -9.10 7.86
CA PHE A 94 0.35 -8.76 6.96
C PHE A 94 -1.01 -9.04 7.61
N SER A 95 -1.90 -8.03 7.61
CA SER A 95 -3.31 -8.20 7.98
C SER A 95 -4.20 -7.44 7.00
N PRO A 96 -4.82 -8.13 6.02
CA PRO A 96 -5.72 -7.50 5.04
C PRO A 96 -6.86 -6.72 5.70
N SER A 97 -7.34 -7.23 6.84
CA SER A 97 -8.46 -6.64 7.60
C SER A 97 -8.05 -5.55 8.59
N GLY A 98 -6.76 -5.26 8.72
CA GLY A 98 -6.24 -4.33 9.73
C GLY A 98 -6.29 -4.85 11.17
N LYS A 99 -6.94 -5.99 11.42
CA LYS A 99 -6.99 -6.62 12.74
C LYS A 99 -5.61 -7.09 13.16
N ALA A 100 -5.18 -6.62 14.31
CA ALA A 100 -3.99 -7.11 14.99
C ALA A 100 -4.27 -8.41 15.75
N VAL A 101 -3.20 -9.15 16.05
CA VAL A 101 -3.25 -10.24 17.03
C VAL A 101 -3.31 -9.66 18.45
N ALA A 102 -3.76 -10.44 19.44
CA ALA A 102 -3.67 -10.01 20.83
C ALA A 102 -2.20 -9.76 21.21
N HIS A 103 -1.91 -8.63 21.87
CA HIS A 103 -0.54 -8.18 22.19
C HIS A 103 0.35 -7.97 20.96
N ASP A 104 -0.20 -7.34 19.92
CA ASP A 104 0.55 -7.00 18.72
C ASP A 104 1.75 -6.07 19.04
N PRO A 105 3.00 -6.51 18.79
CA PRO A 105 4.19 -5.74 19.09
C PRO A 105 4.49 -4.64 18.06
N ALA A 106 3.68 -4.47 17.02
CA ALA A 106 3.94 -3.47 15.99
C ALA A 106 3.89 -2.05 16.55
N GLU A 107 4.96 -1.31 16.30
CA GLU A 107 5.17 0.07 16.72
C GLU A 107 4.48 1.06 15.78
N VAL A 108 4.21 0.64 14.54
CA VAL A 108 3.54 1.42 13.50
C VAL A 108 2.67 0.50 12.65
N ALA A 109 1.56 1.03 12.16
CA ALA A 109 0.77 0.38 11.11
C ALA A 109 0.90 1.13 9.79
N ILE A 110 0.90 0.40 8.67
CA ILE A 110 0.86 0.94 7.32
C ILE A 110 -0.43 0.46 6.67
N ALA A 111 -1.37 1.39 6.50
CA ALA A 111 -2.62 1.15 5.78
C ALA A 111 -2.42 1.46 4.31
N VAL A 112 -2.39 0.44 3.46
CA VAL A 112 -2.25 0.60 2.01
C VAL A 112 -3.63 0.49 1.37
N VAL A 113 -4.24 1.63 1.09
CA VAL A 113 -5.57 1.73 0.48
C VAL A 113 -5.44 1.88 -1.03
N SER A 114 -6.43 1.38 -1.78
CA SER A 114 -6.36 1.40 -3.22
C SER A 114 -7.72 1.68 -3.86
N GLU A 115 -7.71 2.44 -4.95
CA GLU A 115 -8.80 2.30 -5.92
C GLU A 115 -8.74 0.89 -6.55
N ARG A 116 -9.87 0.40 -7.06
CA ARG A 116 -9.85 -0.75 -7.97
C ARG A 116 -9.07 -0.41 -9.23
N ALA A 117 -8.59 -1.41 -9.96
CA ALA A 117 -8.10 -1.20 -11.32
C ALA A 117 -9.24 -0.72 -12.25
N TYR A 118 -8.92 0.24 -13.12
CA TYR A 118 -9.84 0.76 -14.15
C TYR A 118 -9.08 1.38 -15.32
N ALA A 119 -9.72 1.42 -16.48
CA ALA A 119 -9.31 2.20 -17.63
C ALA A 119 -10.51 2.86 -18.31
N GLU A 120 -10.31 4.05 -18.86
CA GLU A 120 -11.31 4.81 -19.62
C GLU A 120 -12.61 5.07 -18.82
N GLY A 121 -13.77 5.04 -19.48
CA GLY A 121 -15.07 5.37 -18.85
C GLY A 121 -15.45 4.43 -17.69
N ALA A 122 -14.79 3.28 -17.56
CA ALA A 122 -14.97 2.45 -16.37
C ALA A 122 -14.38 3.08 -15.10
N GLY A 123 -13.51 4.10 -15.21
CA GLY A 123 -12.98 4.88 -14.09
C GLY A 123 -13.88 6.05 -13.67
N ASP A 124 -14.93 6.35 -14.43
CA ASP A 124 -15.83 7.48 -14.18
C ASP A 124 -16.50 7.32 -12.81
N SER A 125 -16.52 8.42 -12.06
CA SER A 125 -17.18 8.50 -10.75
C SER A 125 -18.10 9.71 -10.72
N PRO A 126 -19.34 9.57 -10.25
CA PRO A 126 -20.25 10.71 -10.07
C PRO A 126 -19.87 11.59 -8.87
N VAL A 127 -18.90 11.15 -8.06
CA VAL A 127 -18.41 11.87 -6.86
C VAL A 127 -16.93 12.19 -7.04
N ALA A 128 -16.52 13.41 -6.66
CA ALA A 128 -15.13 13.85 -6.62
C ALA A 128 -14.91 14.76 -5.40
N PRO A 129 -13.86 14.55 -4.58
CA PRO A 129 -12.89 13.44 -4.67
C PRO A 129 -13.54 12.09 -4.36
N VAL A 130 -12.97 11.01 -4.92
CA VAL A 130 -13.53 9.66 -4.75
C VAL A 130 -13.20 9.14 -3.34
N PRO A 131 -14.18 8.59 -2.60
CA PRO A 131 -13.91 8.02 -1.28
C PRO A 131 -13.06 6.75 -1.40
N ILE A 132 -12.31 6.44 -0.35
CA ILE A 132 -11.69 5.12 -0.22
C ILE A 132 -12.77 4.03 -0.11
N SER A 133 -12.39 2.77 -0.35
CA SER A 133 -13.36 1.68 -0.30
C SER A 133 -13.84 1.43 1.14
N ARG A 134 -15.09 1.01 1.33
CA ARG A 134 -15.60 0.60 2.68
C ARG A 134 -14.75 -0.50 3.34
N LEU A 135 -14.08 -1.33 2.53
CA LEU A 135 -13.16 -2.34 3.03
C LEU A 135 -11.92 -1.69 3.65
N ASP A 136 -11.38 -0.66 3.01
CA ASP A 136 -10.24 0.10 3.52
C ASP A 136 -10.61 0.97 4.72
N GLU A 137 -11.81 1.57 4.72
CA GLU A 137 -12.36 2.29 5.90
C GLU A 137 -12.38 1.34 7.11
N ALA A 138 -13.02 0.18 6.97
CA ALA A 138 -13.11 -0.82 8.04
C ALA A 138 -11.74 -1.36 8.47
N CYS A 139 -10.79 -1.47 7.53
CA CYS A 139 -9.42 -1.87 7.82
C CYS A 139 -8.70 -0.83 8.69
N ILE A 140 -8.77 0.45 8.33
CA ILE A 140 -8.18 1.55 9.10
C ILE A 140 -8.81 1.64 10.50
N GLU A 141 -10.14 1.53 10.58
CA GLU A 141 -10.86 1.48 11.85
C GLU A 141 -10.39 0.31 12.73
N ALA A 142 -10.21 -0.88 12.16
CA ALA A 142 -9.71 -2.05 12.88
C ALA A 142 -8.26 -1.85 13.37
N MET A 143 -7.40 -1.22 12.57
CA MET A 143 -6.03 -0.89 13.00
C MET A 143 -6.04 0.06 14.20
N HIS A 144 -6.84 1.13 14.14
CA HIS A 144 -7.00 2.06 15.26
C HIS A 144 -7.63 1.42 16.50
N ALA A 145 -8.61 0.55 16.32
CA ALA A 145 -9.28 -0.15 17.43
C ALA A 145 -8.34 -1.13 18.14
N SER A 146 -7.36 -1.69 17.43
CA SER A 146 -6.42 -2.65 18.00
C SER A 146 -5.35 -2.04 18.90
N GLU A 147 -4.88 -0.83 18.60
CA GLU A 147 -3.99 -0.05 19.46
C GLU A 147 -4.16 1.44 19.12
N ARG A 148 -4.83 2.19 19.99
CA ARG A 148 -5.26 3.56 19.69
C ARG A 148 -4.12 4.56 19.67
N SER A 149 -3.01 4.25 20.34
CA SER A 149 -1.82 5.10 20.39
C SER A 149 -0.82 4.82 19.26
N ARG A 150 -1.01 3.74 18.50
CA ARG A 150 -0.09 3.35 17.43
C ARG A 150 -0.25 4.28 16.22
N PRO A 151 0.83 4.92 15.72
CA PRO A 151 0.76 5.71 14.51
C PRO A 151 0.37 4.84 13.30
N ILE A 152 -0.45 5.41 12.42
CA ILE A 152 -0.82 4.80 11.14
C ILE A 152 -0.26 5.66 10.01
N VAL A 153 0.54 5.04 9.14
CA VAL A 153 0.97 5.63 7.86
C VAL A 153 -0.04 5.21 6.80
N LEU A 154 -0.74 6.18 6.23
CA LEU A 154 -1.65 5.97 5.10
C LEU A 154 -0.87 6.04 3.78
N LEU A 155 -0.88 4.95 3.01
CA LEU A 155 -0.35 4.91 1.64
C LEU A 155 -1.50 4.71 0.66
N THR A 156 -1.66 5.63 -0.28
CA THR A 156 -2.74 5.61 -1.28
C THR A 156 -2.24 5.15 -2.65
N LEU A 157 -2.84 4.09 -3.19
CA LEU A 157 -2.67 3.67 -4.58
C LEU A 157 -3.87 4.17 -5.39
N SER A 158 -3.71 5.24 -6.15
CA SER A 158 -4.82 5.85 -6.88
C SER A 158 -4.38 6.48 -8.20
N GLY A 159 -5.32 6.52 -9.16
CA GLY A 159 -5.14 7.23 -10.43
C GLY A 159 -5.49 8.71 -10.35
N ARG A 160 -6.02 9.17 -9.21
CA ARG A 160 -6.51 10.52 -8.94
C ARG A 160 -6.55 10.83 -7.43
N PRO A 161 -6.78 12.08 -7.00
CA PRO A 161 -6.98 12.39 -5.58
C PRO A 161 -8.18 11.64 -4.98
N LEU A 162 -7.99 11.10 -3.77
CA LEU A 162 -9.02 10.45 -2.97
C LEU A 162 -9.46 11.33 -1.80
N SER A 163 -10.68 11.13 -1.33
CA SER A 163 -11.18 11.74 -0.10
C SER A 163 -10.56 11.03 1.10
N ILE A 164 -9.48 11.60 1.65
CA ILE A 164 -8.71 11.01 2.75
C ILE A 164 -8.63 11.91 3.99
N ASP A 165 -9.33 13.04 3.99
CA ASP A 165 -9.15 14.09 5.00
C ASP A 165 -9.38 13.60 6.42
N GLU A 166 -10.37 12.72 6.61
CA GLU A 166 -10.71 12.10 7.89
C GLU A 166 -9.57 11.24 8.47
N TYR A 167 -8.68 10.74 7.62
CA TYR A 167 -7.61 9.81 8.00
C TYR A 167 -6.22 10.46 8.02
N ALA A 168 -5.99 11.50 7.19
CA ALA A 168 -4.64 11.99 6.88
C ALA A 168 -4.25 13.30 7.58
N PHE A 169 -5.23 14.12 8.01
CA PHE A 169 -4.94 15.50 8.45
C PHE A 169 -5.31 15.82 9.89
N GLY A 170 -5.80 14.84 10.67
CA GLY A 170 -6.27 15.08 12.03
C GLY A 170 -7.44 16.08 12.10
N ARG A 171 -8.10 16.16 13.25
CA ARG A 171 -8.92 17.32 13.62
C ARG A 171 -8.29 17.96 14.84
#